data_AF-A0A6F9C6F1-F1
#
_entry.id   AF-A0A6F9C6F1-F1
#
_cell.length_a   1.000
_cell.length_b   1.000
_cell.length_c   1.000
_cell.angle_alpha   90.00
_cell.angle_beta   90.00
_cell.angle_gamma   90.00
#
_symmetry.space_group_name_H-M   'P 1'
#
loop_
_entity.id
_entity.type
_entity.pdbx_description
1 polymer ?
#
loop_
_entity_poly.entity_id
_entity_poly.type
_entity_poly.pdbx_seq_one_letter_code
_entity_poly.pdbx_strand_id
1 'polypeptide(L)'
;MDVATSPLTKAQSNMAQGQKNHSHSRQQRRGPLLTNPFSTMALSLSLSLLLLLLLLTSPASAADEYDYYSWQSDNFHNGRFYTKEPQCVDIPADLRLCHNVGYKKMRLPNLLDHETMPEVKQQAGSWVPLLAKRCHADTQVFLCSLFAPVCLDRPIYPCRSLCEAVRDSCAPVMETYGFPWPEMLTCEKFPIDNDLCIPIQFAGNQATPAPETVY
;
A
#
# COMPACT_ATOMS: atom_id res chain seq x y z
N MET A 1 -35.31 56.08 -38.41
CA MET A 1 -33.91 56.48 -38.15
C MET A 1 -33.14 55.20 -37.79
N ASP A 2 -32.93 54.40 -38.84
CA ASP A 2 -31.71 53.69 -39.28
C ASP A 2 -30.78 53.12 -38.19
N VAL A 3 -30.60 51.79 -38.02
CA VAL A 3 -30.04 50.73 -38.91
C VAL A 3 -28.56 50.93 -39.25
N ALA A 4 -27.71 49.99 -38.75
CA ALA A 4 -26.70 49.22 -39.51
C ALA A 4 -25.84 48.39 -38.52
N THR A 5 -26.00 47.07 -38.38
CA THR A 5 -25.33 45.94 -39.10
C THR A 5 -23.80 45.90 -39.06
N SER A 6 -23.29 44.71 -38.64
CA SER A 6 -21.89 44.22 -38.66
C SER A 6 -21.19 44.31 -40.03
N PRO A 7 -19.89 43.96 -40.13
CA PRO A 7 -19.60 42.61 -40.62
C PRO A 7 -18.32 41.93 -40.09
N LEU A 8 -18.31 40.62 -40.39
CA LEU A 8 -17.33 39.58 -40.19
C LEU A 8 -16.30 39.54 -41.36
N THR A 9 -15.15 38.87 -41.13
CA THR A 9 -14.32 38.08 -42.08
C THR A 9 -13.30 38.71 -43.07
N LYS A 10 -12.08 38.14 -42.97
CA LYS A 10 -11.20 37.55 -44.02
C LYS A 10 -10.14 38.38 -44.77
N ALA A 11 -9.05 37.63 -45.05
CA ALA A 11 -8.02 37.75 -46.09
C ALA A 11 -6.82 38.65 -45.74
N GLN A 12 -5.59 38.13 -45.53
CA GLN A 12 -4.67 37.30 -46.34
C GLN A 12 -3.58 38.13 -47.03
N SER A 13 -2.40 37.50 -47.14
CA SER A 13 -1.39 37.66 -48.21
C SER A 13 -0.32 38.73 -47.96
N ASN A 14 0.88 38.36 -47.51
CA ASN A 14 2.04 37.84 -48.27
C ASN A 14 3.00 38.96 -48.72
N MET A 15 4.26 38.89 -48.29
CA MET A 15 5.41 39.16 -49.17
C MET A 15 6.56 38.22 -48.81
N ALA A 16 6.84 37.33 -49.77
CA ALA A 16 8.09 36.59 -49.90
C ALA A 16 9.14 37.48 -50.58
N GLN A 17 10.42 37.23 -50.36
CA GLN A 17 11.30 36.63 -51.37
C GLN A 17 12.75 36.53 -50.87
N GLY A 18 13.35 35.35 -51.05
CA GLY A 18 14.74 35.07 -50.69
C GLY A 18 15.25 33.76 -51.30
N GLN A 19 15.26 33.74 -52.63
CA GLN A 19 16.18 33.01 -53.53
C GLN A 19 16.31 31.46 -53.50
N LYS A 20 15.84 30.91 -54.63
CA LYS A 20 16.25 29.68 -55.33
C LYS A 20 17.72 29.28 -55.14
N ASN A 21 17.96 27.98 -54.94
CA ASN A 21 19.03 27.27 -55.65
C ASN A 21 18.65 25.80 -55.88
N HIS A 22 18.57 25.46 -57.17
CA HIS A 22 18.31 24.14 -57.71
C HIS A 22 19.66 23.40 -57.78
N SER A 23 19.77 22.20 -57.22
CA SER A 23 20.91 21.31 -57.49
C SER A 23 20.49 19.86 -57.44
N HIS A 24 20.35 19.29 -58.65
CA HIS A 24 20.23 17.86 -58.94
C HIS A 24 21.44 17.11 -58.35
N SER A 25 21.23 16.25 -57.36
CA SER A 25 22.26 15.27 -56.97
C SER A 25 22.04 13.96 -57.70
N ARG A 26 22.99 13.66 -58.59
CA ARG A 26 23.15 12.39 -59.31
C ARG A 26 23.38 11.24 -58.32
N GLN A 27 22.67 10.15 -58.55
CA GLN A 27 22.91 8.83 -57.98
C GLN A 27 24.32 8.34 -58.36
N GLN A 28 25.24 8.30 -57.41
CA GLN A 28 26.53 7.59 -57.55
C GLN A 28 26.40 6.20 -56.94
N ARG A 29 26.32 5.18 -57.81
CA ARG A 29 26.44 3.77 -57.43
C ARG A 29 27.88 3.53 -56.94
N ARG A 30 28.08 3.23 -55.66
CA ARG A 30 29.30 2.57 -55.17
C ARG A 30 29.12 1.06 -55.35
N GLY A 31 29.97 0.44 -56.18
CA GLY A 31 30.03 -1.01 -56.31
C GLY A 31 30.58 -1.68 -55.05
N PRO A 32 30.35 -2.98 -54.84
CA PRO A 32 30.82 -3.69 -53.66
C PRO A 32 32.35 -3.83 -53.66
N LEU A 33 32.98 -3.58 -52.51
CA LEU A 33 34.35 -4.01 -52.25
C LEU A 33 34.36 -5.55 -52.22
N LEU A 34 35.05 -6.18 -53.17
CA LEU A 34 35.41 -7.60 -53.11
C LEU A 34 36.39 -7.79 -51.94
N THR A 35 35.86 -8.21 -50.79
CA THR A 35 36.70 -8.66 -49.67
C THR A 35 37.05 -10.13 -49.89
N ASN A 36 38.34 -10.47 -49.81
CA ASN A 36 38.83 -11.83 -50.06
C ASN A 36 38.32 -12.78 -48.96
N PRO A 37 37.64 -13.90 -49.30
CA PRO A 37 37.03 -14.80 -48.33
C PRO A 37 38.06 -15.50 -47.42
N PHE A 38 39.31 -15.65 -47.87
CA PHE A 38 40.39 -16.21 -47.03
C PHE A 38 40.82 -15.26 -45.90
N SER A 39 40.70 -13.94 -46.11
CA SER A 39 41.08 -12.94 -45.11
C SER A 39 40.01 -12.78 -44.01
N THR A 40 38.74 -12.86 -44.40
CA THR A 40 37.61 -12.80 -43.45
C THR A 40 37.50 -14.06 -42.59
N MET A 41 37.84 -15.24 -43.12
CA MET A 41 37.88 -16.48 -42.33
C MET A 41 39.05 -16.54 -41.34
N ALA A 42 40.22 -16.00 -41.70
CA ALA A 42 41.35 -15.92 -40.78
C ALA A 42 41.09 -14.92 -39.62
N LEU A 43 40.41 -13.82 -39.92
CA LEU A 43 39.98 -12.83 -38.91
C LEU A 43 38.89 -13.37 -37.98
N SER A 44 37.95 -14.18 -38.49
CA SER A 44 36.90 -14.77 -37.65
C SER A 44 37.41 -15.89 -36.74
N LEU A 45 38.35 -16.72 -37.23
CA LEU A 45 38.99 -17.77 -36.43
C LEU A 45 39.89 -17.19 -35.34
N SER A 46 40.66 -16.15 -35.64
CA SER A 46 41.49 -15.46 -34.64
C SER A 46 40.65 -14.74 -33.58
N LEU A 47 39.54 -14.10 -33.96
CA LEU A 47 38.60 -13.49 -33.00
C LEU A 47 37.92 -14.53 -32.11
N SER A 48 37.54 -15.68 -32.68
CA SER A 48 36.92 -16.79 -31.93
C SER A 48 37.92 -17.42 -30.95
N LEU A 49 39.18 -17.57 -31.33
CA LEU A 49 40.24 -18.11 -30.47
C LEU A 49 40.61 -17.15 -29.33
N LEU A 50 40.64 -15.84 -29.61
CA LEU A 50 40.81 -14.79 -28.59
C LEU A 50 39.66 -14.76 -27.59
N LEU A 51 38.41 -14.91 -28.05
CA LEU A 51 37.23 -15.04 -27.18
C LEU A 51 37.30 -16.32 -26.32
N LEU A 52 37.74 -17.45 -26.88
CA LEU A 52 37.91 -18.69 -26.12
C LEU A 52 39.02 -18.58 -25.08
N LEU A 53 40.14 -17.94 -25.42
CA LEU A 53 41.24 -17.69 -24.50
C LEU A 53 40.83 -16.72 -23.37
N LEU A 54 40.05 -15.68 -23.67
CA LEU A 54 39.49 -14.77 -22.67
C LEU A 54 38.49 -15.46 -21.72
N LEU A 55 37.73 -16.45 -22.21
CA LEU A 55 36.85 -17.27 -21.37
C LEU A 55 37.64 -18.23 -20.45
N LEU A 56 38.78 -18.76 -20.93
CA LEU A 56 39.66 -19.65 -20.17
C LEU A 56 40.55 -18.92 -19.15
N THR A 57 40.77 -17.61 -19.30
CA THR A 57 41.54 -16.79 -18.35
C THR A 57 40.68 -16.04 -17.34
N SER A 58 39.47 -16.53 -17.05
CA SER A 58 38.76 -16.06 -15.86
C SER A 58 39.63 -16.36 -14.64
N PRO A 59 40.09 -15.36 -13.86
CA PRO A 59 40.59 -15.67 -12.54
C PRO A 59 39.45 -16.40 -11.82
N ALA A 60 39.74 -17.52 -11.18
CA ALA A 60 38.85 -18.06 -10.17
C ALA A 60 38.80 -17.03 -9.03
N SER A 61 38.06 -15.94 -9.24
CA SER A 61 37.61 -15.09 -8.16
C SER A 61 36.76 -15.98 -7.29
N ALA A 62 37.18 -16.09 -6.03
CA ALA A 62 36.43 -16.69 -4.95
C ALA A 62 34.95 -16.36 -5.11
N ALA A 63 34.09 -17.35 -4.88
CA ALA A 63 32.65 -17.14 -4.85
C ALA A 63 32.35 -15.96 -3.93
N ASP A 64 31.99 -14.82 -4.51
CA ASP A 64 31.29 -13.78 -3.78
C ASP A 64 29.89 -14.34 -3.51
N GLU A 65 29.68 -14.62 -2.23
CA GLU A 65 28.46 -15.14 -1.62
C GLU A 65 27.28 -14.23 -1.99
N TYR A 66 26.45 -14.69 -2.93
CA TYR A 66 25.18 -14.06 -3.23
C TYR A 66 24.15 -14.50 -2.17
N ASP A 67 24.09 -13.77 -1.06
CA ASP A 67 23.09 -13.97 -0.01
C ASP A 67 21.70 -13.51 -0.48
N TYR A 68 21.03 -14.40 -1.21
CA TYR A 68 19.67 -14.22 -1.72
C TYR A 68 18.77 -15.28 -1.08
N TYR A 69 18.15 -14.88 0.04
CA TYR A 69 17.09 -15.56 0.80
C TYR A 69 17.43 -16.91 1.44
N SER A 70 17.86 -16.86 2.70
CA SER A 70 17.67 -17.94 3.68
C SER A 70 16.95 -17.40 4.92
N TRP A 71 15.63 -17.26 4.83
CA TRP A 71 14.78 -17.22 6.03
C TRP A 71 14.34 -18.64 6.32
N GLN A 72 15.20 -19.37 7.02
CA GLN A 72 14.86 -20.66 7.56
C GLN A 72 14.00 -20.45 8.80
N SER A 73 12.72 -20.75 8.66
CA SER A 73 11.79 -21.03 9.75
C SER A 73 12.40 -22.11 10.64
N ASP A 74 12.48 -21.80 11.94
CA ASP A 74 12.38 -22.70 13.10
C ASP A 74 13.30 -22.21 14.22
N ASN A 75 12.86 -21.17 14.94
CA ASN A 75 13.14 -20.97 16.37
C ASN A 75 12.26 -19.83 16.89
N PHE A 76 10.99 -20.18 17.10
CA PHE A 76 10.06 -19.44 17.93
C PHE A 76 10.63 -19.43 19.35
N HIS A 77 11.35 -18.36 19.75
CA HIS A 77 11.29 -17.74 21.08
C HIS A 77 12.40 -16.74 21.45
N ASN A 78 13.44 -16.48 20.65
CA ASN A 78 14.50 -15.54 21.09
C ASN A 78 15.07 -14.62 19.99
N GLY A 79 14.18 -14.05 19.17
CA GLY A 79 14.57 -13.01 18.21
C GLY A 79 14.36 -11.60 18.79
N ARG A 80 15.36 -11.05 19.48
CA ARG A 80 15.51 -9.57 19.56
C ARG A 80 15.92 -9.06 18.17
N PHE A 81 15.00 -9.11 17.23
CA PHE A 81 14.93 -8.09 16.18
C PHE A 81 14.75 -6.76 16.92
N TYR A 82 15.37 -5.68 16.45
CA TYR A 82 15.11 -4.32 16.93
C TYR A 82 13.66 -3.94 16.60
N THR A 83 12.68 -4.58 17.23
CA THR A 83 11.32 -4.05 17.34
C THR A 83 11.49 -2.82 18.20
N LYS A 84 11.47 -1.66 17.56
CA LYS A 84 11.44 -0.38 18.28
C LYS A 84 10.33 -0.49 19.31
N GLU A 85 10.67 -0.27 20.57
CA GLU A 85 9.73 -0.36 21.68
C GLU A 85 8.50 0.52 21.37
N PRO A 86 7.27 0.03 21.61
CA PRO A 86 6.07 0.77 21.24
C PRO A 86 6.11 2.16 21.86
N GLN A 87 5.92 3.19 21.03
CA GLN A 87 5.90 4.55 21.52
C GLN A 87 4.49 4.87 22.00
N CYS A 88 4.38 5.27 23.26
CA CYS A 88 3.10 5.68 23.82
C CYS A 88 2.90 7.19 23.68
N VAL A 89 1.82 7.56 22.99
CA VAL A 89 1.46 8.94 22.67
C VAL A 89 0.05 9.23 23.20
N ASP A 90 -0.21 10.49 23.54
CA ASP A 90 -1.56 10.90 23.94
C ASP A 90 -2.52 10.86 22.74
N ILE A 91 -3.75 10.44 22.99
CA ILE A 91 -4.84 10.48 22.01
C ILE A 91 -5.30 11.94 21.90
N PRO A 92 -5.08 12.60 20.77
CA PRO A 92 -5.38 14.01 20.64
C PRO A 92 -6.89 14.24 20.45
N ALA A 93 -7.38 15.42 20.84
CA ALA A 93 -8.78 15.79 20.72
C ALA A 93 -9.31 15.80 19.27
N ASP A 94 -8.42 15.94 18.29
CA ASP A 94 -8.75 15.91 16.86
C ASP A 94 -8.82 14.48 16.28
N LEU A 95 -8.42 13.43 17.02
CA LEU A 95 -8.69 12.03 16.66
C LEU A 95 -10.13 11.67 17.03
N ARG A 96 -11.10 12.25 16.31
CA ARG A 96 -12.54 12.21 16.62
C ARG A 96 -13.12 10.80 16.81
N LEU A 97 -12.54 9.79 16.16
CA LEU A 97 -12.98 8.40 16.27
C LEU A 97 -12.78 7.86 17.71
N CYS A 98 -11.65 8.20 18.34
CA CYS A 98 -11.16 7.54 19.54
C CYS A 98 -10.82 8.48 20.71
N HIS A 99 -11.10 9.77 20.59
CA HIS A 99 -11.00 10.65 21.74
C HIS A 99 -12.06 10.30 22.79
N ASN A 100 -11.69 10.31 24.08
CA ASN A 100 -12.55 9.98 25.23
C ASN A 100 -13.13 8.55 25.28
N VAL A 101 -12.44 7.55 24.73
CA VAL A 101 -12.87 6.13 24.76
C VAL A 101 -12.52 5.37 26.05
N GLY A 102 -12.22 6.08 27.14
CA GLY A 102 -11.93 5.50 28.46
C GLY A 102 -10.44 5.40 28.82
N TYR A 103 -9.54 5.69 27.90
CA TYR A 103 -8.10 5.83 28.14
C TYR A 103 -7.54 7.03 27.36
N LYS A 104 -6.34 7.49 27.76
CA LYS A 104 -5.74 8.72 27.24
C LYS A 104 -4.53 8.51 26.34
N LYS A 105 -3.87 7.35 26.42
CA LYS A 105 -2.64 7.05 25.69
C LYS A 105 -2.80 5.82 24.81
N MET A 106 -2.30 5.91 23.59
CA MET A 106 -2.25 4.82 22.63
C MET A 106 -0.81 4.48 22.24
N ARG A 107 -0.58 3.28 21.70
CA ARG A 107 0.72 2.87 21.15
C ARG A 107 0.84 3.16 19.65
N LEU A 108 2.05 3.47 19.22
CA LEU A 108 2.50 3.45 17.83
C LEU A 108 3.70 2.49 17.66
N PRO A 109 3.81 1.76 16.53
CA PRO A 109 2.77 1.63 15.51
C PRO A 109 1.48 0.99 16.07
N ASN A 110 0.33 1.35 15.50
CA ASN A 110 -0.95 0.78 15.90
C ASN A 110 -1.16 -0.61 15.26
N LEU A 111 -2.32 -1.25 15.44
CA LEU A 111 -2.58 -2.61 14.92
C LEU A 111 -2.92 -2.63 13.42
N LEU A 112 -2.82 -1.48 12.76
CA LEU A 112 -2.95 -1.30 11.30
C LEU A 112 -1.63 -0.79 10.70
N ASP A 113 -0.53 -0.92 11.44
CA ASP A 113 0.83 -0.54 11.04
C ASP A 113 1.04 0.95 10.74
N HIS A 114 0.14 1.83 11.19
CA HIS A 114 0.37 3.27 11.11
C HIS A 114 1.44 3.69 12.13
N GLU A 115 2.49 4.34 11.66
CA GLU A 115 3.64 4.72 12.50
C GLU A 115 3.51 6.14 13.05
N THR A 116 2.65 6.97 12.44
CA THR A 116 2.57 8.40 12.75
C THR A 116 1.15 8.86 13.04
N MET A 117 1.00 9.83 13.95
CA MET A 117 -0.32 10.39 14.28
C MET A 117 -1.05 11.01 13.08
N PRO A 118 -0.40 11.73 12.14
CA PRO A 118 -1.07 12.22 10.93
C PRO A 118 -1.71 11.11 10.11
N GLU A 119 -1.02 9.98 9.92
CA GLU A 119 -1.54 8.80 9.22
C GLU A 119 -2.74 8.19 9.95
N VAL A 120 -2.60 7.97 11.27
CA VAL A 120 -3.71 7.49 12.12
C VAL A 120 -4.93 8.39 11.98
N LYS A 121 -4.76 9.72 12.09
CA LYS A 121 -5.87 10.68 11.97
C LYS A 121 -6.50 10.67 10.59
N GLN A 122 -5.70 10.62 9.53
CA GLN A 122 -6.18 10.59 8.16
C GLN A 122 -7.04 9.34 7.91
N GLN A 123 -6.55 8.16 8.29
CA GLN A 123 -7.27 6.93 8.01
C GLN A 123 -8.45 6.70 8.96
N ALA A 124 -8.30 7.03 10.25
CA ALA A 124 -9.40 6.96 11.22
C ALA A 124 -10.53 7.95 10.88
N GLY A 125 -10.21 9.11 10.30
CA GLY A 125 -11.19 10.12 9.91
C GLY A 125 -12.27 9.59 8.96
N SER A 126 -11.90 8.71 8.04
CA SER A 126 -12.83 8.07 7.10
C SER A 126 -13.87 7.17 7.75
N TRP A 127 -13.65 6.74 8.99
CA TRP A 127 -14.57 5.87 9.75
C TRP A 127 -15.60 6.64 10.59
N VAL A 128 -15.39 7.95 10.80
CA VAL A 128 -16.31 8.79 11.58
C VAL A 128 -17.75 8.79 11.01
N PRO A 129 -17.98 8.85 9.68
CA PRO A 129 -19.33 8.74 9.13
C PRO A 129 -20.03 7.41 9.45
N LEU A 130 -19.31 6.29 9.41
CA LEU A 130 -19.88 4.98 9.76
C LEU A 130 -20.24 4.93 11.25
N LEU A 131 -19.37 5.44 12.13
CA LEU A 131 -19.65 5.52 13.56
C LEU A 131 -20.92 6.36 13.84
N ALA A 132 -21.12 7.44 13.08
CA ALA A 132 -22.32 8.27 13.18
C ALA A 132 -23.62 7.56 12.75
N LYS A 133 -23.53 6.48 11.94
CA LYS A 133 -24.69 5.65 11.59
C LYS A 133 -25.16 4.76 12.73
N ARG A 134 -24.32 4.52 13.75
CA ARG A 134 -24.67 3.72 14.94
C ARG A 134 -25.22 2.33 14.58
N CYS A 135 -24.65 1.68 13.56
CA CYS A 135 -25.05 0.35 13.12
C CYS A 135 -24.85 -0.72 14.20
N HIS A 136 -23.83 -0.58 15.07
CA HIS A 136 -23.64 -1.44 16.23
C HIS A 136 -23.19 -0.61 17.44
N ALA A 137 -23.50 -1.07 18.66
CA ALA A 137 -23.11 -0.38 19.90
C ALA A 137 -21.59 -0.41 20.13
N ASP A 138 -20.96 -1.54 19.81
CA ASP A 138 -19.51 -1.74 19.98
C ASP A 138 -18.65 -1.23 18.81
N THR A 139 -19.22 -0.57 17.78
CA THR A 139 -18.45 -0.10 16.61
C THR A 139 -17.26 0.78 17.02
N GLN A 140 -17.44 1.67 18.01
CA GLN A 140 -16.36 2.54 18.47
C GLN A 140 -15.24 1.75 19.15
N VAL A 141 -15.59 0.82 20.03
CA VAL A 141 -14.64 -0.01 20.76
C VAL A 141 -13.83 -0.87 19.78
N PHE A 142 -14.51 -1.51 18.82
CA PHE A 142 -13.86 -2.31 17.79
C PHE A 142 -12.86 -1.49 16.97
N LEU A 143 -13.28 -0.36 16.41
CA LEU A 143 -12.38 0.47 15.58
C LEU A 143 -11.23 1.05 16.40
N CYS A 144 -11.48 1.52 17.61
CA CYS A 144 -10.43 2.11 18.45
C CYS A 144 -9.44 1.08 19.01
N SER A 145 -9.84 -0.18 19.17
CA SER A 145 -8.89 -1.26 19.49
C SER A 145 -7.79 -1.42 18.42
N LEU A 146 -8.08 -1.04 17.17
CA LEU A 146 -7.15 -1.15 16.05
C LEU A 146 -6.44 0.16 15.75
N PHE A 147 -7.19 1.27 15.67
CA PHE A 147 -6.65 2.59 15.33
C PHE A 147 -5.90 3.24 16.48
N ALA A 148 -6.36 3.04 17.72
CA ALA A 148 -5.81 3.68 18.92
C ALA A 148 -5.63 2.66 20.06
N PRO A 149 -4.95 1.52 19.85
CA PRO A 149 -4.79 0.49 20.88
C PRO A 149 -4.19 1.05 22.17
N VAL A 150 -4.64 0.53 23.31
CA VAL A 150 -4.12 0.91 24.64
C VAL A 150 -2.59 0.74 24.65
N CYS A 151 -1.90 1.71 25.26
CA CYS A 151 -0.46 1.65 25.50
C CYS A 151 -0.12 0.50 26.46
N LEU A 152 0.22 -0.66 25.89
CA LEU A 152 0.71 -1.86 26.57
C LEU A 152 1.85 -2.48 25.75
N ASP A 153 2.78 -3.16 26.44
CA ASP A 153 3.92 -3.84 25.81
C ASP A 153 3.44 -4.87 24.77
N ARG A 154 2.48 -5.70 25.18
CA ARG A 154 1.80 -6.66 24.31
C ARG A 154 0.47 -6.08 23.84
N PRO A 155 0.19 -6.05 22.53
CA PRO A 155 -1.09 -5.60 22.02
C PRO A 155 -2.20 -6.59 22.39
N ILE A 156 -3.41 -6.06 22.63
CA ILE A 156 -4.63 -6.85 22.80
C ILE A 156 -5.52 -6.58 21.60
N TYR A 157 -5.85 -7.64 20.85
CA TYR A 157 -6.70 -7.57 19.68
C TYR A 157 -8.19 -7.68 20.07
N PRO A 158 -9.13 -7.19 19.25
CA PRO A 158 -10.54 -7.52 19.42
C PRO A 158 -10.75 -9.03 19.25
N CYS A 159 -11.70 -9.61 19.99
CA CYS A 159 -12.10 -11.00 19.75
C CYS A 159 -12.78 -11.12 18.38
N ARG A 160 -12.70 -12.31 17.78
CA ARG A 160 -13.37 -12.61 16.51
C ARG A 160 -14.88 -12.35 16.58
N SER A 161 -15.54 -12.75 17.67
CA SER A 161 -16.97 -12.49 17.88
C SER A 161 -17.34 -11.00 17.82
N LEU A 162 -16.50 -10.13 18.40
CA LEU A 162 -16.70 -8.69 18.38
C LEU A 162 -16.57 -8.13 16.95
N CYS A 163 -15.57 -8.60 16.20
CA CYS A 163 -15.44 -8.22 14.80
C CYS A 163 -16.65 -8.65 13.98
N GLU A 164 -17.07 -9.91 14.11
CA GLU A 164 -18.20 -10.47 13.35
C GLU A 164 -19.50 -9.73 13.68
N ALA A 165 -19.80 -9.49 14.96
CA ALA A 165 -20.99 -8.74 15.38
C ALA A 165 -21.04 -7.32 14.79
N VAL A 166 -19.90 -6.61 14.81
CA VAL A 166 -19.81 -5.26 14.22
C VAL A 166 -19.89 -5.33 12.70
N ARG A 167 -19.18 -6.26 12.05
CA ARG A 167 -19.21 -6.46 10.60
C ARG A 167 -20.63 -6.74 10.12
N ASP A 168 -21.32 -7.70 10.73
CA ASP A 168 -22.64 -8.15 10.29
C ASP A 168 -23.67 -7.03 10.41
N SER A 169 -23.51 -6.14 11.40
CA SER A 169 -24.38 -4.98 11.59
C SER A 169 -24.03 -3.79 10.68
N CYS A 170 -22.75 -3.58 10.40
CA CYS A 170 -22.25 -2.36 9.73
C CYS A 170 -21.90 -2.54 8.26
N ALA A 171 -21.54 -3.73 7.80
CA ALA A 171 -21.20 -4.00 6.40
C ALA A 171 -22.37 -3.70 5.45
N PRO A 172 -23.63 -4.09 5.72
CA PRO A 172 -24.75 -3.72 4.86
C PRO A 172 -24.95 -2.21 4.74
N VAL A 173 -24.65 -1.47 5.81
CA VAL A 173 -24.69 0.00 5.82
C VAL A 173 -23.60 0.56 4.91
N MET A 174 -22.38 0.03 4.96
CA MET A 174 -21.29 0.43 4.06
C MET A 174 -21.61 0.13 2.59
N GLU A 175 -22.14 -1.05 2.31
CA GLU A 175 -22.50 -1.51 0.97
C GLU A 175 -23.57 -0.62 0.32
N THR A 176 -24.51 -0.09 1.10
CA THR A 176 -25.51 0.88 0.63
C THR A 176 -24.87 2.15 0.05
N TYR A 177 -23.65 2.49 0.47
CA TYR A 177 -22.87 3.60 -0.05
C TYR A 177 -21.76 3.17 -1.02
N GLY A 178 -21.72 1.90 -1.43
CA GLY A 178 -20.75 1.36 -2.39
C GLY A 178 -19.38 1.01 -1.79
N PHE A 179 -19.28 0.88 -0.46
CA PHE A 179 -18.05 0.50 0.21
C PHE A 179 -18.15 -0.93 0.76
N PRO A 180 -17.29 -1.87 0.33
CA PRO A 180 -17.26 -3.20 0.93
C PRO A 180 -16.60 -3.15 2.31
N TRP A 181 -16.82 -4.21 3.12
CA TRP A 181 -16.03 -4.41 4.33
C TRP A 181 -14.55 -4.65 3.97
N PRO A 182 -13.60 -3.85 4.49
CA PRO A 182 -12.22 -3.86 4.01
C PRO A 182 -11.41 -5.02 4.56
N GLU A 183 -10.43 -5.48 3.78
CA GLU A 183 -9.60 -6.64 4.12
C GLU A 183 -8.82 -6.46 5.44
N MET A 184 -8.43 -5.22 5.78
CA MET A 184 -7.75 -4.93 7.05
C MET A 184 -8.60 -5.23 8.30
N LEU A 185 -9.92 -5.37 8.14
CA LEU A 185 -10.86 -5.69 9.21
C LEU A 185 -11.48 -7.10 9.05
N THR A 186 -10.85 -7.97 8.27
CA THR A 186 -11.27 -9.37 8.07
C THR A 186 -11.19 -10.13 9.40
N CYS A 187 -12.30 -10.70 9.86
CA CYS A 187 -12.43 -11.20 11.24
C CYS A 187 -11.57 -12.44 11.54
N GLU A 188 -11.18 -13.18 10.50
CA GLU A 188 -10.30 -14.33 10.57
C GLU A 188 -8.89 -13.97 11.08
N LYS A 189 -8.49 -12.69 10.96
CA LYS A 189 -7.22 -12.16 11.48
C LYS A 189 -7.21 -12.04 13.01
N PHE A 190 -8.39 -12.08 13.64
CA PHE A 190 -8.53 -11.87 15.08
C PHE A 190 -8.61 -13.19 15.86
N PRO A 191 -8.11 -13.19 17.12
CA PRO A 191 -8.13 -14.37 17.99
C PRO A 191 -9.56 -14.82 18.30
N ILE A 192 -9.69 -16.12 18.59
CA ILE A 192 -10.95 -16.71 19.08
C ILE A 192 -11.15 -16.28 20.54
N ASP A 193 -12.39 -16.16 20.98
CA ASP A 193 -12.80 -15.71 22.31
C ASP A 193 -12.23 -16.48 23.52
N ASN A 194 -11.58 -17.62 23.29
CA ASN A 194 -10.90 -18.38 24.35
C ASN A 194 -9.49 -17.83 24.68
N ASP A 195 -8.96 -16.92 23.86
CA ASP A 195 -7.67 -16.25 24.07
C ASP A 195 -7.85 -14.86 24.72
N LEU A 196 -6.74 -14.23 25.13
CA LEU A 196 -6.77 -12.85 25.62
C LEU A 196 -7.12 -11.87 24.48
N CYS A 197 -8.37 -11.42 24.45
CA CYS A 197 -8.88 -10.45 23.47
C CYS A 197 -9.98 -9.55 24.07
N ILE A 198 -10.38 -8.50 23.35
CA ILE A 198 -11.45 -7.58 23.76
C ILE A 198 -12.80 -8.16 23.32
N PRO A 199 -13.69 -8.58 24.25
CA PRO A 199 -14.98 -9.15 23.90
C PRO A 199 -16.02 -8.07 23.59
N ILE A 200 -17.20 -8.50 23.15
CA ILE A 200 -18.40 -7.66 23.00
C ILE A 200 -18.76 -7.02 24.36
N GLN A 201 -18.95 -5.70 24.39
CA GLN A 201 -19.29 -4.98 25.63
C GLN A 201 -20.79 -4.70 25.75
N PHE A 202 -21.46 -4.45 24.61
CA PHE A 202 -22.85 -4.03 24.57
C PHE A 202 -23.69 -4.99 23.70
N ALA A 203 -23.66 -6.28 24.04
CA ALA A 203 -24.71 -7.20 23.61
C ALA A 203 -26.01 -6.74 24.28
N GLY A 204 -26.95 -6.17 23.50
CA GLY A 204 -28.14 -5.51 24.03
C GLY A 204 -28.77 -6.27 25.21
N ASN A 205 -28.86 -5.62 26.38
CA ASN A 205 -29.50 -6.12 27.60
C ASN A 205 -29.41 -7.64 27.81
N GLN A 206 -28.26 -8.15 28.24
CA GLN A 206 -28.30 -9.41 28.98
C GLN A 206 -28.99 -9.14 30.31
N ALA A 207 -30.27 -9.53 30.38
CA ALA A 207 -30.91 -9.88 31.63
C ALA A 207 -29.98 -10.85 32.36
N THR A 208 -29.40 -10.39 33.46
CA THR A 208 -28.87 -11.25 34.50
C THR A 208 -29.91 -12.33 34.79
N PRO A 209 -29.63 -13.63 34.65
CA PRO A 209 -30.52 -14.64 35.22
C PRO A 209 -30.51 -14.37 36.72
N ALA A 210 -31.69 -14.06 37.28
CA ALA A 210 -31.84 -13.97 38.73
C ALA A 210 -31.36 -15.29 39.36
N PRO A 211 -30.68 -15.26 40.51
CA PRO A 211 -30.23 -16.49 41.16
C PRO A 211 -31.47 -17.33 41.51
N GLU A 212 -31.50 -18.58 41.06
CA GLU A 212 -32.50 -19.56 41.50
C GLU A 212 -32.43 -19.68 43.02
N THR A 213 -33.54 -19.33 43.67
CA THR A 213 -33.72 -19.57 45.10
C THR A 213 -33.90 -21.06 45.28
N VAL A 214 -32.86 -21.71 45.79
CA VAL A 214 -32.93 -23.09 46.28
C VAL A 214 -33.74 -23.06 47.58
N TYR A 215 -34.93 -23.68 47.55
CA TYR A 215 -35.76 -23.98 48.71
C TYR A 215 -35.12 -25.03 49.61
#